data_AF-A0A9D9XMN1-F1
#
_entry.id   AF-A0A9D9XMN1-F1
#
_cell.length_a   1.000
_cell.length_b   1.000
_cell.length_c   1.000
_cell.angle_alpha   90.00
_cell.angle_beta   90.00
_cell.angle_gamma   90.00
#
_symmetry.space_group_name_H-M   'P 1'
#
loop_
_entity.id
_entity.type
_entity.pdbx_description
1 polymer ?
#
loop_
_entity_poly.entity_id
_entity_poly.type
_entity_poly.pdbx_seq_one_letter_code
_entity_poly.pdbx_strand_id
1 'polypeptide(L)'
;MSLITPDAGLIIWSLFIFGILFFLLAKYAWKPIIASLSEREQSIEDAISLAAKTRQEMLEMKAGNEKLLAETRAERDAILKQAKEISDKIVADAKTIAQTAASQETEKARVAFEQEKNLAVASLRKEAAKLSIEIAEKVLRNQLADKSAQEKLVSDLLADVKLN
;
A
#
# COMPACT_ATOMS: atom_id res chain seq x y z
N MET A 1 60.40 -3.14 -102.25
CA MET A 1 58.99 -2.85 -101.92
C MET A 1 58.34 -4.09 -101.32
N SER A 2 58.54 -4.37 -100.02
CA SER A 2 57.84 -5.48 -99.32
C SER A 2 57.99 -5.49 -97.78
N LEU A 3 58.23 -4.34 -97.11
CA LEU A 3 58.47 -4.29 -95.65
C LEU A 3 57.44 -3.48 -94.82
N ILE A 4 56.32 -3.04 -95.41
CA ILE A 4 55.32 -2.21 -94.69
C ILE A 4 53.89 -2.77 -94.81
N THR A 5 53.65 -3.80 -95.62
CA THR A 5 52.38 -4.53 -95.55
C THR A 5 52.51 -5.64 -94.51
N PRO A 6 51.76 -5.62 -93.40
CA PRO A 6 51.71 -6.78 -92.51
C PRO A 6 51.40 -8.02 -93.36
N ASP A 7 52.15 -9.09 -93.13
CA ASP A 7 51.94 -10.36 -93.80
C ASP A 7 50.46 -10.76 -93.60
N ALA A 8 49.72 -10.95 -94.69
CA ALA A 8 48.29 -11.25 -94.63
C ALA A 8 48.01 -12.49 -93.77
N GLY A 9 48.98 -13.42 -93.69
CA GLY A 9 48.93 -14.57 -92.79
C GLY A 9 48.89 -14.21 -91.30
N LEU A 10 49.65 -13.19 -90.87
CA LEU A 10 49.65 -12.72 -89.48
C LEU A 10 48.32 -12.07 -89.09
N ILE A 11 47.73 -11.28 -89.99
CA ILE A 11 46.42 -10.67 -89.74
C ILE A 11 45.35 -11.75 -89.58
N ILE A 12 45.31 -12.74 -90.49
CA ILE A 12 44.32 -13.83 -90.44
C ILE A 12 44.46 -14.64 -89.15
N TRP A 13 45.68 -15.03 -88.75
CA TRP A 13 45.91 -15.76 -87.50
C TRP A 13 45.60 -14.92 -86.26
N SER A 14 45.93 -13.63 -86.26
CA SER A 14 45.60 -12.72 -85.16
C SER A 14 44.08 -12.56 -84.99
N LEU A 15 43.33 -12.44 -86.09
CA LEU A 15 41.87 -12.33 -86.06
C LEU A 15 41.24 -13.64 -85.58
N PHE A 16 41.80 -14.79 -85.99
CA PHE A 16 41.35 -16.10 -85.54
C PHE A 16 41.56 -16.28 -84.02
N ILE A 17 42.75 -15.98 -83.51
CA ILE A 17 43.07 -16.05 -82.08
C ILE A 17 42.21 -15.04 -81.29
N PHE A 18 42.05 -13.82 -81.80
CA PHE A 18 41.18 -12.82 -81.19
C PHE A 18 39.72 -13.28 -81.15
N GLY A 19 39.21 -13.89 -82.23
CA GLY A 19 37.86 -14.44 -82.29
C GLY A 19 37.63 -15.56 -81.27
N ILE A 20 38.61 -16.47 -81.12
CA ILE A 20 38.57 -17.51 -80.09
C ILE A 20 38.57 -16.89 -78.69
N LEU A 21 39.48 -15.94 -78.42
CA LEU A 21 39.57 -15.26 -77.13
C LEU A 21 38.28 -14.49 -76.81
N PHE A 22 37.74 -13.76 -77.79
CA PHE A 22 36.47 -13.03 -77.67
C PHE A 22 35.32 -13.98 -77.35
N PHE A 23 35.23 -15.13 -78.02
CA PHE A 23 34.18 -16.12 -77.74
C PHE A 23 34.32 -16.73 -76.34
N LEU A 24 35.55 -17.01 -75.90
CA LEU A 24 35.82 -17.48 -74.53
C LEU A 24 35.41 -16.41 -73.50
N LEU A 25 35.85 -15.15 -73.66
CA LEU A 25 35.47 -14.07 -72.75
C LEU A 25 33.96 -13.80 -72.77
N ALA A 26 33.33 -13.78 -73.95
CA ALA A 26 31.89 -13.59 -74.08
C ALA A 26 31.10 -14.70 -73.36
N LYS A 27 31.56 -15.94 -73.41
CA LYS A 27 30.90 -17.07 -72.74
C LYS A 27 31.19 -17.14 -71.23
N TYR A 28 32.43 -16.85 -70.82
CA TYR A 28 32.87 -17.07 -69.44
C TYR A 28 32.85 -15.83 -68.56
N ALA A 29 33.07 -14.62 -69.08
CA ALA A 29 33.11 -13.39 -68.28
C ALA A 29 31.74 -12.76 -68.05
N TRP A 30 30.78 -12.96 -68.97
CA TRP A 30 29.46 -12.31 -68.86
C TRP A 30 28.63 -12.82 -67.68
N LYS A 31 28.64 -14.14 -67.44
CA LYS A 31 27.93 -14.77 -66.32
C LYS A 31 28.37 -14.26 -64.94
N PRO A 32 29.67 -14.27 -64.57
CA PRO A 32 30.10 -13.80 -63.26
C PRO A 32 29.88 -12.30 -63.07
N ILE A 33 30.01 -11.48 -64.12
CA ILE A 33 29.76 -10.03 -64.02
C ILE A 33 28.28 -9.76 -63.68
N ILE A 34 27.35 -10.37 -64.41
CA ILE A 34 25.91 -10.19 -64.13
C ILE A 34 25.56 -10.76 -62.76
N ALA A 35 26.10 -11.92 -62.38
CA ALA A 35 25.88 -12.50 -61.06
C ALA A 35 26.32 -11.56 -59.94
N SER A 36 27.52 -10.97 -60.05
CA SER A 36 28.03 -10.02 -59.05
C SER A 36 27.19 -8.74 -58.95
N LEU A 37 26.64 -8.27 -60.08
CA LEU A 37 25.77 -7.09 -60.09
C LEU A 37 24.42 -7.40 -59.45
N SER A 38 23.83 -8.56 -59.76
CA SER A 38 22.57 -9.03 -59.18
C SER A 38 22.70 -9.26 -57.67
N GLU A 39 23.82 -9.83 -57.20
CA GLU A 39 24.09 -10.01 -55.77
C GLU A 39 24.20 -8.66 -55.06
N ARG A 40 24.82 -7.68 -55.71
CA ARG A 40 24.93 -6.32 -55.18
C ARG A 40 23.58 -5.61 -55.14
N GLU A 41 22.76 -5.77 -56.16
CA GLU A 41 21.40 -5.23 -56.20
C GLU A 41 20.53 -5.86 -55.10
N GLN A 42 20.55 -7.18 -54.99
CA GLN A 42 19.80 -7.91 -53.98
C GLN A 42 20.23 -7.54 -52.56
N SER A 43 21.53 -7.47 -52.28
CA SER A 43 22.02 -7.07 -50.95
C SER A 43 21.66 -5.64 -50.58
N ILE A 44 21.59 -4.72 -51.55
CA ILE A 44 21.14 -3.34 -51.29
C ILE A 44 19.63 -3.32 -50.99
N GLU A 45 18.83 -4.04 -51.76
CA GLU A 45 17.38 -4.15 -51.53
C GLU A 45 17.08 -4.79 -50.16
N ASP A 46 17.78 -5.87 -49.83
CA ASP A 46 17.67 -6.54 -48.54
C ASP A 46 18.09 -5.61 -47.38
N ALA A 47 19.17 -4.83 -47.55
CA ALA A 47 19.61 -3.88 -46.53
C ALA A 47 18.60 -2.73 -46.34
N ILE A 48 18.01 -2.21 -47.43
CA ILE A 48 17.01 -1.14 -47.38
C ILE A 48 15.71 -1.65 -46.74
N SER A 49 15.24 -2.82 -47.16
CA SER A 49 14.02 -3.43 -46.62
C SER A 49 14.18 -3.78 -45.13
N LEU A 50 15.33 -4.31 -44.73
CA LEU A 50 15.66 -4.56 -43.33
C LEU A 50 15.68 -3.26 -42.53
N ALA A 51 16.33 -2.21 -43.02
CA ALA A 51 16.38 -0.92 -42.35
C ALA A 51 14.98 -0.30 -42.19
N ALA A 52 14.13 -0.40 -43.21
CA ALA A 52 12.74 0.06 -43.15
C ALA A 52 11.93 -0.72 -42.10
N LYS A 53 12.05 -2.06 -42.12
CA LYS A 53 11.37 -2.94 -41.16
C LYS A 53 11.82 -2.68 -39.72
N THR A 54 13.13 -2.61 -39.47
CA THR A 54 13.66 -2.28 -38.14
C THR A 54 13.22 -0.91 -37.67
N ARG A 55 13.16 0.09 -38.57
CA ARG A 55 12.66 1.42 -38.21
C ARG A 55 11.18 1.37 -37.81
N GLN A 56 10.35 0.61 -38.52
CA GLN A 56 8.95 0.42 -38.17
C GLN A 56 8.80 -0.30 -36.83
N GLU A 57 9.51 -1.41 -36.62
CA GLU A 57 9.51 -2.15 -35.35
C GLU A 57 9.96 -1.27 -34.18
N MET A 58 10.97 -0.41 -34.37
CA MET A 58 11.39 0.56 -33.35
C MET A 58 10.32 1.60 -33.03
N LEU A 59 9.59 2.08 -34.03
CA LEU A 59 8.47 3.02 -33.82
C LEU A 59 7.34 2.36 -33.05
N GLU A 60 6.97 1.14 -33.42
CA GLU A 60 5.95 0.34 -32.73
C GLU A 60 6.37 0.02 -31.29
N MET A 61 7.62 -0.40 -31.07
CA MET A 61 8.17 -0.63 -29.73
C MET A 61 8.16 0.64 -28.88
N LYS A 62 8.52 1.79 -29.46
CA LYS A 62 8.50 3.08 -28.75
C LYS A 62 7.07 3.47 -28.36
N ALA A 63 6.10 3.34 -29.27
CA ALA A 63 4.70 3.60 -28.98
C ALA A 63 4.15 2.65 -27.91
N GLY A 64 4.52 1.36 -27.98
CA GLY A 64 4.18 0.37 -26.95
C GLY A 64 4.75 0.70 -25.58
N ASN A 65 6.00 1.12 -25.52
CA ASN A 65 6.65 1.56 -24.27
C ASN A 65 6.01 2.83 -23.68
N GLU A 66 5.69 3.81 -24.51
CA GLU A 66 5.00 5.03 -24.04
C GLU A 66 3.61 4.70 -23.49
N LYS A 67 2.87 3.80 -24.15
CA LYS A 67 1.58 3.31 -23.66
C LYS A 67 1.72 2.54 -22.34
N LEU A 68 2.67 1.63 -22.25
CA LEU A 68 2.95 0.85 -21.04
C LEU A 68 3.34 1.75 -19.87
N LEU A 69 4.16 2.77 -20.11
CA LEU A 69 4.53 3.76 -19.09
C LEU A 69 3.32 4.58 -18.63
N ALA A 70 2.42 4.96 -19.55
CA ALA A 70 1.19 5.66 -19.20
C ALA A 70 0.24 4.78 -18.37
N GLU A 71 0.03 3.53 -18.76
CA GLU A 71 -0.76 2.54 -18.03
C GLU A 71 -0.18 2.30 -16.62
N THR A 72 1.13 2.08 -16.53
CA THR A 72 1.82 1.87 -15.25
C THR A 72 1.69 3.09 -14.32
N ARG A 73 1.77 4.32 -14.86
CA ARG A 73 1.55 5.54 -14.08
C ARG A 73 0.12 5.64 -13.57
N ALA A 74 -0.85 5.35 -14.43
CA ALA A 74 -2.27 5.35 -14.04
C ALA A 74 -2.57 4.30 -12.96
N GLU A 75 -2.02 3.10 -13.09
CA GLU A 75 -2.16 2.03 -12.09
C GLU A 75 -1.48 2.40 -10.77
N ARG A 76 -0.26 2.94 -10.81
CA ARG A 76 0.44 3.45 -9.62
C ARG A 76 -0.40 4.51 -8.90
N ASP A 77 -0.95 5.47 -9.65
CA ASP A 77 -1.74 6.55 -9.07
C ASP A 77 -3.06 6.03 -8.48
N ALA A 78 -3.67 5.01 -9.11
CA ALA A 78 -4.83 4.31 -8.57
C ALA A 78 -4.50 3.57 -7.26
N ILE A 79 -3.36 2.85 -7.20
CA ILE A 79 -2.89 2.16 -5.99
C ILE A 79 -2.65 3.17 -4.86
N LEU A 80 -1.97 4.29 -5.15
CA LEU A 80 -1.70 5.34 -4.16
C LEU A 80 -2.99 5.98 -3.63
N LYS A 81 -3.97 6.21 -4.51
CA LYS A 81 -5.29 6.72 -4.13
C LYS A 81 -6.02 5.73 -3.23
N GLN A 82 -6.08 4.46 -3.61
CA GLN A 82 -6.71 3.41 -2.80
C GLN A 82 -6.03 3.26 -1.43
N ALA A 83 -4.70 3.27 -1.39
CA ALA A 83 -3.95 3.20 -0.14
C ALA A 83 -4.27 4.38 0.79
N LYS A 84 -4.41 5.60 0.22
CA LYS A 84 -4.81 6.78 0.99
C LYS A 84 -6.23 6.67 1.52
N GLU A 85 -7.18 6.25 0.68
CA GLU A 85 -8.58 6.03 1.08
C GLU A 85 -8.69 4.97 2.20
N ILE A 86 -7.94 3.87 2.09
CA ILE A 86 -7.88 2.84 3.13
C ILE A 86 -7.26 3.40 4.42
N SER A 87 -6.17 4.14 4.32
CA SER A 87 -5.52 4.79 5.48
C SER A 87 -6.49 5.73 6.20
N ASP A 88 -7.16 6.61 5.46
CA ASP A 88 -8.13 7.56 6.01
C ASP A 88 -9.31 6.82 6.67
N LYS A 89 -9.78 5.74 6.06
CA LYS A 89 -10.81 4.87 6.63
C LYS A 89 -10.36 4.21 7.93
N ILE A 90 -9.15 3.64 7.97
CA ILE A 90 -8.59 3.02 9.20
C ILE A 90 -8.52 4.05 10.33
N VAL A 91 -8.07 5.28 10.04
CA VAL A 91 -8.01 6.34 11.05
C VAL A 91 -9.41 6.73 11.54
N ALA A 92 -10.39 6.86 10.63
CA ALA A 92 -11.77 7.17 11.00
C ALA A 92 -12.42 6.06 11.84
N ASP A 93 -12.23 4.79 11.45
CA ASP A 93 -12.73 3.62 12.17
C ASP A 93 -12.08 3.52 13.56
N ALA A 94 -10.75 3.68 13.63
CA ALA A 94 -10.02 3.69 14.90
C ALA A 94 -10.49 4.81 15.83
N LYS A 95 -10.74 6.02 15.31
CA LYS A 95 -11.27 7.14 16.09
C LYS A 95 -12.67 6.85 16.62
N THR A 96 -13.52 6.24 15.81
CA THR A 96 -14.90 5.86 16.19
C THR A 96 -14.90 4.80 17.29
N ILE A 97 -14.05 3.77 17.15
CA ILE A 97 -13.85 2.73 18.16
C ILE A 97 -13.33 3.35 19.45
N ALA A 98 -12.32 4.23 19.37
CA ALA A 98 -11.75 4.90 20.54
C ALA A 98 -12.78 5.77 21.27
N GLN A 99 -13.61 6.53 20.54
CA GLN A 99 -14.69 7.33 21.13
C GLN A 99 -15.74 6.44 21.82
N THR A 100 -16.11 5.33 21.19
CA THR A 100 -17.08 4.38 21.76
C THR A 100 -16.53 3.74 23.04
N ALA A 101 -15.28 3.27 23.00
CA ALA A 101 -14.60 2.69 24.16
C ALA A 101 -14.44 3.72 25.30
N ALA A 102 -14.05 4.95 24.98
CA ALA A 102 -13.97 6.03 25.96
C ALA A 102 -15.32 6.32 26.62
N SER A 103 -16.40 6.39 25.83
CA SER A 103 -17.75 6.59 26.36
C SER A 103 -18.18 5.44 27.29
N GLN A 104 -17.90 4.20 26.91
CA GLN A 104 -18.19 3.04 27.75
C GLN A 104 -17.38 3.06 29.05
N GLU A 105 -16.11 3.43 28.99
CA GLU A 105 -15.26 3.52 30.17
C GLU A 105 -15.72 4.64 31.12
N THR A 106 -16.10 5.80 30.59
CA THR A 106 -16.66 6.89 31.41
C THR A 106 -17.96 6.50 32.08
N GLU A 107 -18.82 5.72 31.41
CA GLU A 107 -20.07 5.25 32.00
C GLU A 107 -19.82 4.25 33.13
N LYS A 108 -18.89 3.29 32.91
CA LYS A 108 -18.46 2.37 33.97
C LYS A 108 -17.87 3.11 35.17
N ALA A 109 -17.01 4.10 34.92
CA ALA A 109 -16.43 4.93 35.98
C ALA A 109 -17.51 5.71 36.75
N ARG A 110 -18.54 6.21 36.06
CA ARG A 110 -19.67 6.91 36.67
C ARG A 110 -20.50 5.99 37.57
N VAL A 111 -20.79 4.77 37.11
CA VAL A 111 -21.51 3.76 37.90
C VAL A 111 -20.70 3.36 39.14
N ALA A 112 -19.39 3.12 38.99
CA ALA A 112 -18.49 2.81 40.10
C ALA A 112 -18.44 3.96 41.12
N PHE A 113 -18.34 5.20 40.65
CA PHE A 113 -18.34 6.39 41.49
C PHE A 113 -19.65 6.54 42.28
N GLU A 114 -20.81 6.30 41.65
CA GLU A 114 -22.10 6.33 42.37
C GLU A 114 -22.20 5.26 43.45
N GLN A 115 -21.71 4.04 43.18
CA GLN A 115 -21.62 2.98 44.19
C GLN A 115 -20.70 3.39 45.35
N GLU A 116 -19.51 3.91 45.06
CA GLU A 116 -18.55 4.31 46.07
C GLU A 116 -19.06 5.49 46.92
N LYS A 117 -19.74 6.46 46.29
CA LYS A 117 -20.43 7.54 47.00
C LYS A 117 -21.50 6.99 47.96
N ASN A 118 -22.30 6.02 47.51
CA ASN A 118 -23.33 5.43 48.35
C ASN A 118 -22.73 4.67 49.54
N LEU A 119 -21.62 3.94 49.33
CA LEU A 119 -20.86 3.30 50.40
C LEU A 119 -20.28 4.32 51.39
N ALA A 120 -19.71 5.42 50.89
CA ALA A 120 -19.19 6.50 51.74
C ALA A 120 -20.29 7.15 52.59
N VAL A 121 -21.47 7.43 52.01
CA VAL A 121 -22.63 7.96 52.73
C VAL A 121 -23.13 6.97 53.78
N ALA A 122 -23.17 5.67 53.47
CA ALA A 122 -23.55 4.64 54.43
C ALA A 122 -22.54 4.56 55.61
N SER A 123 -21.24 4.65 55.32
CA SER A 123 -20.19 4.71 56.35
C SER A 123 -20.36 5.95 57.23
N LEU A 124 -20.60 7.12 56.64
CA LEU A 124 -20.80 8.36 57.39
C LEU A 124 -22.03 8.29 58.30
N ARG A 125 -23.13 7.69 57.83
CA ARG A 125 -24.32 7.46 58.66
C ARG A 125 -24.02 6.54 59.84
N LYS A 126 -23.22 5.50 59.64
CA LYS A 126 -22.79 4.58 60.70
C LYS A 126 -21.91 5.29 61.74
N GLU A 127 -20.97 6.12 61.29
CA GLU A 127 -20.12 6.94 62.15
C GLU A 127 -20.96 7.92 62.99
N ALA A 128 -21.92 8.60 62.34
CA ALA A 128 -22.83 9.54 63.01
C ALA A 128 -23.75 8.85 64.04
N ALA A 129 -24.26 7.66 63.71
CA ALA A 129 -25.05 6.85 64.65
C ALA A 129 -24.23 6.44 65.88
N LYS A 130 -22.97 6.01 65.66
CA LYS A 130 -22.05 5.67 66.76
C LYS A 130 -21.78 6.87 67.66
N LEU A 131 -21.47 8.02 67.07
CA LEU A 131 -21.23 9.26 67.82
C LEU A 131 -22.49 9.69 68.60
N SER A 132 -23.68 9.54 68.00
CA SER A 132 -24.95 9.86 68.66
C SER A 132 -25.21 8.96 69.88
N ILE A 133 -24.90 7.66 69.77
CA ILE A 133 -24.99 6.71 70.89
C ILE A 133 -23.98 7.07 71.99
N GLU A 134 -22.73 7.40 71.64
CA GLU A 134 -21.72 7.82 72.60
C GLU A 134 -22.12 9.10 73.36
N ILE A 135 -22.70 10.09 72.65
CA ILE A 135 -23.23 11.31 73.27
C ILE A 135 -24.42 10.97 74.17
N ALA A 136 -25.36 10.15 73.71
CA ALA A 136 -26.51 9.73 74.50
C ALA A 136 -26.08 8.98 75.78
N GLU A 137 -25.10 8.07 75.68
CA GLU A 137 -24.52 7.37 76.83
C GLU A 137 -23.89 8.36 77.82
N LYS A 138 -23.15 9.35 77.33
CA LYS A 138 -22.50 10.35 78.19
C LYS A 138 -23.50 11.26 78.89
N VAL A 139 -24.56 11.68 78.18
CA VAL A 139 -25.67 12.47 78.76
C VAL A 139 -26.45 11.65 79.78
N LEU A 140 -26.77 10.39 79.45
CA LEU A 140 -27.49 9.46 80.33
C LEU A 140 -26.69 9.19 81.60
N ARG A 141 -25.38 8.91 81.50
CA ARG A 141 -24.48 8.78 82.66
C ARG A 141 -24.46 10.02 83.54
N ASN A 142 -24.47 11.23 82.95
CA ASN A 142 -24.52 12.47 83.70
C ASN A 142 -25.87 12.68 84.41
N GLN A 143 -27.00 12.35 83.77
CA GLN A 143 -28.34 12.47 84.40
C GLN A 143 -28.58 11.41 85.48
N LEU A 144 -28.04 10.20 85.31
CA LEU A 144 -28.09 9.11 86.30
C LEU A 144 -27.00 9.21 87.38
N ALA A 145 -26.20 10.29 87.41
CA ALA A 145 -25.28 10.54 88.51
C ALA A 145 -25.99 10.84 89.84
N ASP A 146 -27.26 11.26 89.76
CA ASP A 146 -28.08 11.59 90.92
C ASP A 146 -28.87 10.38 91.45
N LYS A 147 -28.82 10.13 92.76
CA LYS A 147 -29.36 8.90 93.39
C LYS A 147 -30.88 8.80 93.25
N SER A 148 -31.55 9.95 93.27
CA SER A 148 -33.01 10.05 93.07
C SER A 148 -33.42 9.65 91.65
N ALA A 149 -32.62 9.95 90.63
CA ALA A 149 -32.92 9.60 89.24
C ALA A 149 -32.76 8.09 88.99
N GLN A 150 -31.78 7.43 89.64
CA GLN A 150 -31.59 5.98 89.60
C GLN A 150 -32.77 5.22 90.23
N GLU A 151 -33.24 5.66 91.39
CA GLU A 151 -34.40 5.05 92.07
C GLU A 151 -35.68 5.18 91.23
N LYS A 152 -35.87 6.31 90.55
CA LYS A 152 -37.00 6.55 89.63
C LYS A 152 -36.96 5.61 88.41
N LEU A 153 -35.80 5.45 87.78
CA LEU A 153 -35.62 4.53 86.64
C LEU A 153 -35.91 3.08 87.03
N VAL A 154 -35.47 2.64 88.22
CA VAL A 154 -35.75 1.29 88.73
C VAL A 154 -37.24 1.10 88.99
N SER A 155 -37.91 2.11 89.57
CA SER A 155 -39.36 2.09 89.77
C SER A 155 -40.14 2.02 88.46
N ASP A 156 -39.75 2.79 87.45
CA ASP A 156 -40.42 2.81 86.13
C ASP A 156 -40.21 1.50 85.37
N LEU A 157 -39.00 0.93 85.39
CA LEU A 157 -38.73 -0.39 84.81
C LEU A 157 -39.51 -1.52 85.52
N LEU A 158 -39.65 -1.45 86.85
CA LEU A 158 -40.47 -2.39 87.61
C LEU A 158 -41.97 -2.21 87.35
N ALA A 159 -42.42 -1.02 86.94
CA ALA A 159 -43.79 -0.78 86.52
C ALA A 159 -44.06 -1.36 85.12
N ASP A 160 -43.16 -1.16 84.15
CA ASP A 160 -43.28 -1.70 82.79
C ASP A 160 -43.24 -3.24 82.76
N VAL A 161 -42.40 -3.86 83.60
CA VAL A 161 -42.33 -5.33 83.73
C VAL A 161 -43.55 -5.93 84.42
N LYS A 162 -44.28 -5.16 85.24
CA LYS A 162 -45.52 -5.60 85.89
C LYS A 162 -46.78 -5.43 85.02
N LEU A 163 -46.65 -4.77 83.87
CA LEU A 163 -47.75 -4.51 82.93
C LEU A 163 -47.81 -5.49 81.75
N ASN A 164 -46.92 -6.50 81.71
CA ASN A 164 -47.03 -7.73 80.91
C ASN A 164 -47.16 -8.95 81.82
#